data_AF-A0A7C9VUI6-F1
#
_entry.id   AF-A0A7C9VUI6-F1
#
_cell.length_a   1.000
_cell.length_b   1.000
_cell.length_c   1.000
_cell.angle_alpha   90.00
_cell.angle_beta   90.00
_cell.angle_gamma   90.00
#
_symmetry.space_group_name_H-M   'P 1'
#
loop_
_entity.id
_entity.type
_entity.pdbx_description
1 polymer ?
#
loop_
_entity_poly.entity_id
_entity_poly.type
_entity_poly.pdbx_seq_one_letter_code
_entity_poly.pdbx_strand_id
1 'polypeptide(L)'
;MDNKVVLAQRWVNAAYGAVPGYTRCPEDGEAGPSTWYALIRALQHELGITALSDNFGPGTLGKLEERGGVRPSEQNRGIVGVVQAGLLCHGYAAGEIDGTFGPRAQAAAAALRFDAGLSPAPNGAMEPKLLKALLSPDSHVLVPGGDRRVRAVQRWLNGTYAERKNFLVIACDGVPSRDVYFALYLAVQFELGLSDEQATGNFGPGTRAGLKEHAVGEGDTSRWVRLYSASLIVNGLGTFTDFFDRSLVRATEEFQDFAALPRTGRGDYPTWALLLASNGDPDQPAAACDTATTITPARAKALHAAGYRVVGRYLDERPNGTLDKEIKPGELKTIFEHGLQVFPISQYYGGDRDYFTEAQGRQDARDAHTAALRNGFRPGTVIFFAVDYDATQDEVDSHVVPYFRGVVAGLDAAGGRYRHGVYGSRNVCTQVTKQTKARWSFVAGMSIGYSGNLGFGLPENWAFNQVRTLTTGDGDGKIEIDANTCRPGTDAAVSSVDETDGRPARGA
;
A
#
# COMPACT_ATOMS: atom_id res chain seq x y z
N MET A 1 22.53 14.59 17.03
CA MET A 1 23.41 15.10 15.96
C MET A 1 24.46 14.05 15.65
N ASP A 2 24.43 13.48 14.44
CA ASP A 2 25.44 12.54 13.98
C ASP A 2 26.61 13.30 13.33
N ASN A 3 27.80 13.23 13.94
CA ASN A 3 28.98 13.93 13.45
C ASN A 3 29.43 13.48 12.04
N LYS A 4 29.13 12.23 11.64
CA LYS A 4 29.43 11.74 10.28
C LYS A 4 28.54 12.41 9.24
N VAL A 5 27.26 12.59 9.57
CA VAL A 5 26.30 13.28 8.71
C VAL A 5 26.67 14.76 8.58
N VAL A 6 27.02 15.43 9.69
CA VAL A 6 27.50 16.83 9.67
C VAL A 6 28.74 16.98 8.77
N LEU A 7 29.68 16.03 8.84
CA LEU A 7 30.87 16.03 7.97
C LEU A 7 30.48 15.96 6.48
N ALA A 8 29.55 15.07 6.12
CA ALA A 8 29.03 14.95 4.76
C ALA A 8 28.31 16.22 4.30
N GLN A 9 27.43 16.79 5.13
CA GLN A 9 26.68 18.02 4.86
C GLN A 9 27.62 19.21 4.62
N ARG A 10 28.61 19.41 5.51
CA ARG A 10 29.63 20.46 5.38
C ARG A 10 30.45 20.31 4.11
N TRP A 11 30.90 19.09 3.84
CA TRP A 11 31.71 18.81 2.66
C TRP A 11 30.94 19.15 1.37
N VAL A 12 29.71 18.64 1.21
CA VAL A 12 28.94 18.85 -0.03
C VAL A 12 28.58 20.32 -0.20
N ASN A 13 28.22 21.02 0.88
CA ASN A 13 27.93 22.45 0.87
C ASN A 13 29.17 23.29 0.50
N ALA A 14 30.35 22.93 1.00
CA ALA A 14 31.60 23.61 0.69
C ALA A 14 32.04 23.37 -0.75
N ALA A 15 31.95 22.12 -1.23
CA ALA A 15 32.39 21.74 -2.57
C ALA A 15 31.48 22.28 -3.69
N TYR A 16 30.15 22.26 -3.48
CA TYR A 16 29.18 22.54 -4.55
C TYR A 16 28.34 23.80 -4.31
N GLY A 17 28.51 24.50 -3.18
CA GLY A 17 27.67 25.64 -2.82
C GLY A 17 27.69 26.84 -3.78
N ALA A 18 28.62 26.90 -4.73
CA ALA A 18 28.70 27.91 -5.78
C ALA A 18 28.27 27.38 -7.17
N VAL A 19 27.93 26.09 -7.29
CA VAL A 19 27.51 25.48 -8.55
C VAL A 19 26.09 25.93 -8.91
N PRO A 20 25.86 26.44 -10.14
CA PRO A 20 24.51 26.79 -10.59
C PRO A 20 23.53 25.61 -10.48
N GLY A 21 22.36 25.82 -9.89
CA GLY A 21 21.33 24.79 -9.67
C GLY A 21 21.50 23.95 -8.39
N TYR A 22 22.63 24.09 -7.69
CA TYR A 22 22.84 23.46 -6.39
C TYR A 22 22.14 24.24 -5.26
N THR A 23 21.59 23.54 -4.26
CA THR A 23 21.05 24.15 -3.04
C THR A 23 21.70 23.49 -1.84
N ARG A 24 22.17 24.32 -0.90
CA ARG A 24 22.79 23.86 0.34
C ARG A 24 21.79 23.12 1.21
N CYS A 25 22.20 22.00 1.81
CA CYS A 25 21.44 21.32 2.83
C CYS A 25 21.73 21.92 4.23
N PRO A 26 20.84 21.76 5.21
CA PRO A 26 21.16 22.03 6.62
C PRO A 26 22.37 21.20 7.09
N GLU A 27 23.14 21.75 8.02
CA GLU A 27 24.29 21.07 8.66
C GLU A 27 23.92 20.63 10.09
N ASP A 28 22.79 19.94 10.22
CA ASP A 28 22.15 19.56 11.48
C ASP A 28 22.50 18.14 11.96
N GLY A 29 23.22 17.38 11.14
CA GLY A 29 23.55 15.98 11.41
C GLY A 29 22.38 15.02 11.24
N GLU A 30 21.34 15.43 10.50
CA GLU A 30 20.23 14.59 10.09
C GLU A 30 20.26 14.34 8.58
N ALA A 31 20.29 13.07 8.18
CA ALA A 31 20.28 12.67 6.77
C ALA A 31 18.86 12.75 6.18
N GLY A 32 18.21 13.92 6.31
CA GLY A 32 16.88 14.19 5.76
C GLY A 32 16.88 14.42 4.25
N PRO A 33 15.69 14.64 3.65
CA PRO A 33 15.54 14.80 2.20
C PRO A 33 16.50 15.81 1.57
N SER A 34 16.70 16.98 2.21
CA SER A 34 17.61 18.01 1.72
C SER A 34 19.06 17.55 1.61
N THR A 35 19.53 16.68 2.53
CA THR A 35 20.88 16.11 2.48
C THR A 35 21.03 15.19 1.26
N TRP A 36 20.06 14.33 0.99
CA TRP A 36 20.08 13.46 -0.19
C TRP A 36 19.98 14.25 -1.50
N TYR A 37 19.12 15.25 -1.57
CA TYR A 37 19.01 16.14 -2.73
C TYR A 37 20.32 16.86 -3.05
N ALA A 38 21.01 17.36 -2.02
CA ALA A 38 22.32 17.97 -2.19
C ALA A 38 23.36 16.98 -2.76
N LEU A 39 23.41 15.75 -2.25
CA LEU A 39 24.33 14.71 -2.75
C LEU A 39 23.98 14.27 -4.19
N ILE A 40 22.69 14.15 -4.53
CA ILE A 40 22.23 13.82 -5.89
C ILE A 40 22.65 14.92 -6.87
N ARG A 41 22.43 16.19 -6.53
CA ARG A 41 22.81 17.32 -7.40
C ARG A 41 24.32 17.45 -7.56
N ALA A 42 25.09 17.17 -6.50
CA ALA A 42 26.54 17.07 -6.57
C ALA A 42 26.98 15.98 -7.56
N LEU A 43 26.43 14.77 -7.45
CA LEU A 43 26.70 13.69 -8.40
C LEU A 43 26.34 14.08 -9.84
N GLN A 44 25.16 14.68 -10.04
CA GLN A 44 24.71 15.12 -11.36
C GLN A 44 25.69 16.12 -11.99
N HIS A 45 26.17 17.10 -11.21
CA HIS A 45 27.20 18.04 -11.66
C HIS A 45 28.48 17.32 -12.11
N GLU A 46 28.97 16.38 -11.31
CA GLU A 46 30.16 15.59 -11.62
C GLU A 46 30.01 14.69 -12.85
N LEU A 47 28.77 14.32 -13.19
CA LEU A 47 28.42 13.59 -14.41
C LEU A 47 28.22 14.51 -15.63
N GLY A 48 28.43 15.82 -15.48
CA GLY A 48 28.27 16.81 -16.54
C GLY A 48 26.82 17.19 -16.83
N ILE A 49 25.87 16.88 -15.94
CA ILE A 49 24.48 17.30 -16.06
C ILE A 49 24.40 18.76 -15.59
N THR A 50 23.87 19.64 -16.45
CA THR A 50 23.78 21.09 -16.17
C THR A 50 22.45 21.50 -15.55
N ALA A 51 21.35 20.86 -15.95
CA ALA A 51 20.04 21.02 -15.34
C ALA A 51 19.89 20.07 -14.15
N LEU A 52 20.36 20.51 -12.98
CA LEU A 52 20.34 19.72 -11.75
C LEU A 52 18.90 19.55 -11.22
N SER A 53 18.63 18.42 -10.56
CA SER A 53 17.33 18.10 -9.95
C SER A 53 17.49 17.24 -8.70
N ASP A 54 16.46 17.22 -7.87
CA ASP A 54 16.40 16.42 -6.64
C ASP A 54 16.27 14.91 -6.91
N ASN A 55 15.98 14.52 -8.14
CA ASN A 55 15.70 13.15 -8.52
C ASN A 55 16.94 12.47 -9.12
N PHE A 56 17.35 11.33 -8.55
CA PHE A 56 18.24 10.39 -9.22
C PHE A 56 17.43 9.58 -10.25
N GLY A 57 17.07 10.22 -11.36
CA GLY A 57 16.24 9.62 -12.41
C GLY A 57 17.03 8.83 -13.48
N PRO A 58 16.34 8.38 -14.55
CA PRO A 58 16.94 7.63 -15.64
C PRO A 58 18.13 8.33 -16.31
N GLY A 59 18.13 9.67 -16.40
CA GLY A 59 19.24 10.43 -16.97
C GLY A 59 20.52 10.32 -16.14
N THR A 60 20.43 10.45 -14.81
CA THR A 60 21.57 10.28 -13.89
C THR A 60 22.08 8.83 -13.90
N LEU A 61 21.15 7.86 -13.90
CA LEU A 61 21.50 6.45 -13.98
C LEU A 61 22.23 6.10 -15.27
N GLY A 62 21.69 6.53 -16.42
CA GLY A 62 22.32 6.31 -17.73
C GLY A 62 23.73 6.90 -17.83
N LYS A 63 23.96 8.10 -17.27
CA LYS A 63 25.30 8.69 -17.22
C LYS A 63 26.30 7.90 -16.36
N LEU A 64 25.83 7.28 -15.28
CA LEU A 64 26.67 6.36 -14.50
C LEU A 64 26.92 5.03 -15.20
N GLU A 65 25.92 4.51 -15.92
CA GLU A 65 26.04 3.31 -16.74
C GLU A 65 27.07 3.50 -17.86
N GLU A 66 27.06 4.63 -18.56
CA GLU A 66 28.07 5.02 -19.57
C GLU A 66 29.51 4.96 -19.01
N ARG A 67 29.68 5.24 -17.71
CA ARG A 67 30.98 5.17 -17.00
C ARG A 67 31.31 3.78 -16.45
N GLY A 68 30.32 2.90 -16.35
CA GLY A 68 30.43 1.60 -15.69
C GLY A 68 30.56 1.70 -14.17
N GLY A 69 29.88 2.68 -13.54
CA GLY A 69 29.89 2.91 -12.10
C GLY A 69 31.14 3.61 -11.58
N VAL A 70 31.40 3.47 -10.27
CA VAL A 70 32.57 4.06 -9.59
C VAL A 70 33.53 2.96 -9.18
N ARG A 71 34.72 2.93 -9.80
CA ARG A 71 35.74 1.90 -9.58
C ARG A 71 36.79 2.38 -8.59
N PRO A 72 37.54 1.49 -7.92
CA PRO A 72 38.67 1.88 -7.07
C PRO A 72 39.69 2.82 -7.74
N SER A 73 39.81 2.77 -9.07
CA SER A 73 40.67 3.63 -9.88
C SER A 73 40.04 4.96 -10.32
N GLU A 74 38.85 5.32 -9.84
CA GLU A 74 38.16 6.56 -10.19
C GLU A 74 39.05 7.78 -9.87
N GLN A 75 39.24 8.63 -10.87
CA GLN A 75 40.08 9.82 -10.79
C GLN A 75 39.27 11.07 -10.49
N ASN A 76 37.95 11.05 -10.74
CA ASN A 76 37.07 12.13 -10.34
C ASN A 76 36.88 12.10 -8.81
N ARG A 77 37.64 12.97 -8.14
CA ARG A 77 37.63 13.16 -6.68
C ARG A 77 36.27 13.60 -6.14
N GLY A 78 35.49 14.35 -6.91
CA GLY A 78 34.14 14.78 -6.55
C GLY A 78 33.17 13.60 -6.48
N ILE A 79 33.16 12.74 -7.50
CA ILE A 79 32.32 11.51 -7.51
C ILE A 79 32.65 10.61 -6.32
N VAL A 80 33.94 10.37 -6.06
CA VAL A 80 34.36 9.57 -4.91
C VAL A 80 33.96 10.23 -3.60
N GLY A 81 34.09 11.55 -3.49
CA GLY A 81 33.64 12.31 -2.33
C GLY A 81 32.13 12.15 -2.08
N VAL A 82 31.30 12.15 -3.13
CA VAL A 82 29.87 11.88 -3.01
C VAL A 82 29.60 10.46 -2.50
N VAL A 83 30.34 9.46 -2.99
CA VAL A 83 30.21 8.07 -2.50
C VAL A 83 30.59 7.98 -1.02
N GLN A 84 31.72 8.58 -0.62
CA GLN A 84 32.16 8.63 0.79
C GLN A 84 31.11 9.33 1.67
N ALA A 85 30.59 10.49 1.22
CA ALA A 85 29.58 11.25 1.93
C ALA A 85 28.27 10.46 2.10
N GLY A 86 27.78 9.82 1.04
CA GLY A 86 26.59 8.97 1.09
C GLY A 86 26.78 7.78 2.05
N LEU A 87 27.93 7.11 2.01
CA LEU A 87 28.24 5.99 2.91
C LEU A 87 28.24 6.43 4.38
N LEU A 88 28.81 7.60 4.68
CA LEU A 88 28.79 8.18 6.02
C LEU A 88 27.37 8.53 6.48
N CYS A 89 26.53 9.07 5.59
CA CYS A 89 25.12 9.36 5.89
C CYS A 89 24.32 8.10 6.23
N HIS A 90 24.65 6.96 5.62
CA HIS A 90 24.10 5.64 5.95
C HIS A 90 24.79 4.95 7.15
N GLY A 91 25.78 5.61 7.77
CA GLY A 91 26.48 5.10 8.95
C GLY A 91 27.70 4.20 8.65
N TYR A 92 27.97 3.87 7.39
CA TYR A 92 29.13 3.08 6.98
C TYR A 92 30.44 3.85 7.18
N ALA A 93 31.47 3.17 7.69
CA ALA A 93 32.74 3.79 8.05
C ALA A 93 33.66 4.01 6.83
N ALA A 94 33.34 4.98 5.98
CA ALA A 94 34.09 5.28 4.76
C ALA A 94 35.42 6.03 4.97
N GLY A 95 35.69 6.51 6.19
CA GLY A 95 36.84 7.38 6.49
C GLY A 95 36.52 8.85 6.26
N GLU A 96 37.56 9.65 5.99
CA GLU A 96 37.41 11.06 5.62
C GLU A 96 36.87 11.19 4.19
N ILE A 97 36.25 12.33 3.86
CA ILE A 97 35.81 12.64 2.50
C ILE A 97 36.97 13.29 1.73
N ASP A 98 37.96 12.47 1.40
CA ASP A 98 39.21 12.89 0.77
C ASP A 98 39.19 12.76 -0.78
N GLY A 99 38.10 12.27 -1.36
CA GLY A 99 37.96 12.06 -2.79
C GLY A 99 38.85 10.95 -3.35
N THR A 100 39.36 10.05 -2.50
CA THR A 100 40.13 8.87 -2.89
C THR A 100 39.39 7.60 -2.49
N PHE A 101 39.18 6.69 -3.45
CA PHE A 101 38.42 5.46 -3.20
C PHE A 101 39.33 4.41 -2.54
N GLY A 102 39.90 4.77 -1.38
CA GLY A 102 40.87 4.00 -0.64
C GLY A 102 40.24 2.84 0.16
N PRO A 103 41.07 2.11 0.93
CA PRO A 103 40.65 0.87 1.60
C PRO A 103 39.41 1.01 2.50
N ARG A 104 39.25 2.13 3.22
CA ARG A 104 38.08 2.35 4.09
C ARG A 104 36.80 2.55 3.29
N ALA A 105 36.85 3.38 2.25
CA ALA A 105 35.71 3.59 1.36
C ALA A 105 35.33 2.29 0.63
N GLN A 106 36.31 1.50 0.17
CA GLN A 106 36.06 0.19 -0.45
C GLN A 106 35.42 -0.80 0.55
N ALA A 107 35.89 -0.85 1.79
CA ALA A 107 35.30 -1.69 2.83
C ALA A 107 33.86 -1.26 3.18
N ALA A 108 33.60 0.04 3.26
CA ALA A 108 32.25 0.59 3.48
C ALA A 108 31.30 0.29 2.31
N ALA A 109 31.77 0.44 1.07
CA ALA A 109 31.04 0.04 -0.14
C ALA A 109 30.71 -1.46 -0.15
N ALA A 110 31.68 -2.31 0.21
CA ALA A 110 31.48 -3.75 0.34
C ALA A 110 30.49 -4.11 1.44
N ALA A 111 30.48 -3.38 2.56
CA ALA A 111 29.51 -3.56 3.65
C ALA A 111 28.09 -3.20 3.19
N LEU A 112 27.88 -2.04 2.55
CA LEU A 112 26.59 -1.68 1.96
C LEU A 112 26.11 -2.72 0.96
N ARG A 113 26.99 -3.16 0.06
CA ARG A 113 26.69 -4.19 -0.93
C ARG A 113 26.24 -5.49 -0.29
N PHE A 114 26.98 -5.94 0.73
CA PHE A 114 26.62 -7.12 1.50
C PHE A 114 25.27 -6.92 2.19
N ASP A 115 25.02 -5.75 2.77
CA ASP A 115 23.77 -5.41 3.44
C ASP A 115 22.57 -5.42 2.50
N ALA A 116 22.75 -4.91 1.29
CA ALA A 116 21.79 -4.94 0.19
C ALA A 116 21.52 -6.34 -0.38
N GLY A 117 22.27 -7.36 0.04
CA GLY A 117 22.09 -8.74 -0.42
C GLY A 117 22.75 -9.08 -1.75
N LEU A 118 23.66 -8.23 -2.24
CA LEU A 118 24.34 -8.43 -3.52
C LEU A 118 25.62 -9.28 -3.36
N SER A 119 25.88 -10.16 -4.32
CA SER A 119 27.12 -10.94 -4.40
C SER A 119 28.35 -10.04 -4.53
N PRO A 120 29.53 -10.36 -3.95
CA PRO A 120 30.71 -9.50 -3.98
C PRO A 120 31.04 -8.94 -5.37
N ALA A 121 31.42 -7.66 -5.45
CA ALA A 121 31.75 -7.00 -6.71
C ALA A 121 33.10 -7.53 -7.23
N PRO A 122 33.18 -8.15 -8.43
CA PRO A 122 34.43 -8.75 -8.93
C PRO A 122 35.60 -7.78 -9.05
N ASN A 123 35.32 -6.49 -9.29
CA ASN A 123 36.29 -5.43 -9.49
C ASN A 123 36.29 -4.37 -8.36
N GLY A 124 35.57 -4.63 -7.26
CA GLY A 124 35.41 -3.69 -6.16
C GLY A 124 34.68 -2.38 -6.53
N ALA A 125 34.03 -2.33 -7.69
CA ALA A 125 33.29 -1.15 -8.12
C ALA A 125 31.95 -1.03 -7.39
N MET A 126 31.49 0.20 -7.25
CA MET A 126 30.11 0.53 -6.92
C MET A 126 29.34 0.67 -8.24
N GLU A 127 28.41 -0.25 -8.51
CA GLU A 127 27.61 -0.26 -9.73
C GLU A 127 26.54 0.84 -9.72
N PRO A 128 26.10 1.33 -10.90
CA PRO A 128 25.14 2.44 -10.99
C PRO A 128 23.89 2.28 -10.12
N LYS A 129 23.30 1.08 -10.06
CA LYS A 129 22.11 0.80 -9.25
C LYS A 129 22.39 0.79 -7.75
N LEU A 130 23.59 0.36 -7.33
CA LEU A 130 24.02 0.43 -5.93
C LEU A 130 24.31 1.88 -5.51
N LEU A 131 24.87 2.71 -6.40
CA LEU A 131 24.98 4.15 -6.15
C LEU A 131 23.61 4.82 -6.04
N LYS A 132 22.65 4.42 -6.87
CA LYS A 132 21.28 4.93 -6.78
C LYS A 132 20.65 4.60 -5.43
N ALA A 133 20.82 3.37 -4.94
CA ALA A 133 20.37 2.96 -3.62
C ALA A 133 21.15 3.61 -2.47
N LEU A 134 22.44 3.94 -2.67
CA LEU A 134 23.22 4.69 -1.70
C LEU A 134 22.71 6.14 -1.56
N LEU A 135 22.33 6.78 -2.67
CA LEU A 135 21.85 8.16 -2.68
C LEU A 135 20.32 8.23 -2.57
N SER A 136 19.77 7.48 -1.64
CA SER A 136 18.37 7.50 -1.22
C SER A 136 18.28 7.39 0.30
N PRO A 137 17.13 7.74 0.92
CA PRO A 137 16.92 7.51 2.35
C PRO A 137 16.73 6.03 2.72
N ASP A 138 16.81 5.10 1.77
CA ASP A 138 16.50 3.68 1.98
C ASP A 138 17.56 2.99 2.85
N SER A 139 17.12 2.38 3.94
CA SER A 139 18.02 1.60 4.80
C SER A 139 18.29 0.21 4.22
N HIS A 140 19.55 -0.21 4.26
CA HIS A 140 19.98 -1.56 3.85
C HIS A 140 20.27 -2.49 5.05
N VAL A 141 20.09 -1.95 6.26
CA VAL A 141 20.18 -2.68 7.53
C VAL A 141 18.81 -2.75 8.18
N LEU A 142 18.59 -3.79 9.00
CA LEU A 142 17.34 -3.98 9.73
C LEU A 142 17.05 -2.75 10.62
N VAL A 143 15.93 -2.08 10.39
CA VAL A 143 15.53 -0.92 11.19
C VAL A 143 14.79 -1.35 12.46
N PRO A 144 14.69 -0.49 13.49
CA PRO A 144 13.85 -0.76 14.65
C PRO A 144 12.41 -1.10 14.23
N GLY A 145 11.87 -2.22 14.70
CA GLY A 145 10.55 -2.72 14.33
C GLY A 145 10.48 -3.49 13.00
N GLY A 146 11.56 -3.54 12.23
CA GLY A 146 11.64 -4.34 11.00
C GLY A 146 11.67 -5.85 11.27
N ASP A 147 11.12 -6.63 10.35
CA ASP A 147 11.12 -8.10 10.38
C ASP A 147 12.34 -8.66 9.64
N ARG A 148 13.11 -9.51 10.32
CA ARG A 148 14.28 -10.21 9.75
C ARG A 148 13.92 -11.09 8.56
N ARG A 149 12.70 -11.66 8.54
CA ARG A 149 12.17 -12.47 7.44
C ARG A 149 11.93 -11.60 6.21
N VAL A 150 11.32 -10.42 6.38
CA VAL A 150 11.14 -9.45 5.29
C VAL A 150 12.49 -8.97 4.76
N ARG A 151 13.46 -8.72 5.65
CA ARG A 151 14.83 -8.37 5.22
C ARG A 151 15.49 -9.49 4.40
N ALA A 152 15.27 -10.75 4.77
CA ALA A 152 15.78 -11.88 3.99
C ALA A 152 15.16 -11.93 2.58
N VAL A 153 13.87 -11.63 2.46
CA VAL A 153 13.18 -11.50 1.15
C VAL A 153 13.77 -10.35 0.33
N GLN A 154 13.90 -9.15 0.92
CA GLN A 154 14.47 -7.97 0.26
C GLN A 154 15.87 -8.24 -0.30
N ARG A 155 16.76 -8.81 0.53
CA ARG A 155 18.12 -9.18 0.13
C ARG A 155 18.13 -10.23 -0.97
N TRP A 156 17.24 -11.22 -0.90
CA TRP A 156 17.13 -12.23 -1.94
C TRP A 156 16.66 -11.65 -3.27
N LEU A 157 15.65 -10.77 -3.26
CA LEU A 157 15.17 -10.08 -4.45
C LEU A 157 16.30 -9.28 -5.11
N ASN A 158 17.01 -8.46 -4.33
CA ASN A 158 18.18 -7.71 -4.81
C ASN A 158 19.26 -8.64 -5.39
N GLY A 159 19.69 -9.65 -4.64
CA GLY A 159 20.74 -10.57 -5.08
C GLY A 159 20.36 -11.44 -6.28
N THR A 160 19.07 -11.61 -6.56
CA THR A 160 18.58 -12.43 -7.66
C THR A 160 18.32 -11.63 -8.93
N TYR A 161 17.79 -10.41 -8.80
CA TYR A 161 17.24 -9.66 -9.94
C TYR A 161 17.95 -8.34 -10.24
N ALA A 162 18.91 -7.86 -9.43
CA ALA A 162 19.55 -6.55 -9.66
C ALA A 162 20.24 -6.39 -11.03
N GLU A 163 20.62 -7.49 -11.69
CA GLU A 163 21.17 -7.47 -13.06
C GLU A 163 20.10 -7.18 -14.13
N ARG A 164 18.83 -7.50 -13.88
CA ARG A 164 17.71 -7.20 -14.78
C ARG A 164 17.54 -5.70 -14.93
N LYS A 165 17.49 -5.18 -16.16
CA LYS A 165 17.50 -3.73 -16.41
C LYS A 165 16.42 -2.99 -15.63
N ASN A 166 15.20 -3.54 -15.57
CA ASN A 166 14.06 -2.92 -14.92
C ASN A 166 13.97 -3.15 -13.40
N PHE A 167 14.91 -3.88 -12.81
CA PHE A 167 14.97 -4.08 -11.36
C PHE A 167 16.01 -3.15 -10.73
N LEU A 168 15.60 -2.35 -9.76
CA LEU A 168 16.49 -1.50 -8.95
C LEU A 168 16.76 -2.15 -7.60
N VAL A 169 17.91 -1.84 -7.00
CA VAL A 169 18.22 -2.28 -5.64
C VAL A 169 17.25 -1.59 -4.68
N ILE A 170 16.45 -2.39 -3.97
CA ILE A 170 15.48 -1.92 -2.97
C ILE A 170 16.07 -1.93 -1.56
N ALA A 171 15.42 -1.22 -0.63
CA ALA A 171 15.73 -1.24 0.79
C ALA A 171 15.83 -2.67 1.35
N CYS A 172 16.69 -2.87 2.35
CA CYS A 172 16.84 -4.11 3.12
C CYS A 172 16.61 -3.82 4.62
N ASP A 173 15.55 -3.08 4.90
CA ASP A 173 15.18 -2.55 6.22
C ASP A 173 14.31 -3.50 7.05
N GLY A 174 13.72 -4.54 6.43
CA GLY A 174 12.78 -5.45 7.06
C GLY A 174 11.34 -4.92 7.12
N VAL A 175 11.00 -3.88 6.37
CA VAL A 175 9.66 -3.30 6.34
C VAL A 175 8.98 -3.63 5.00
N PRO A 176 7.78 -4.26 5.00
CA PRO A 176 6.97 -4.36 3.79
C PRO A 176 6.66 -2.97 3.27
N SER A 177 6.98 -2.70 2.00
CA SER A 177 6.76 -1.40 1.38
C SER A 177 6.26 -1.55 -0.05
N ARG A 178 5.80 -0.46 -0.64
CA ARG A 178 5.44 -0.40 -2.05
C ARG A 178 6.54 -0.97 -2.96
N ASP A 179 7.80 -0.63 -2.68
CA ASP A 179 8.94 -1.06 -3.50
C ASP A 179 9.19 -2.56 -3.37
N VAL A 180 8.95 -3.16 -2.20
CA VAL A 180 9.03 -4.62 -2.02
C VAL A 180 7.95 -5.32 -2.86
N TYR A 181 6.72 -4.80 -2.88
CA TYR A 181 5.64 -5.37 -3.69
C TYR A 181 5.90 -5.21 -5.19
N PHE A 182 6.39 -4.05 -5.62
CA PHE A 182 6.78 -3.83 -7.02
C PHE A 182 7.93 -4.77 -7.43
N ALA A 183 8.92 -4.97 -6.56
CA ALA A 183 9.99 -5.94 -6.76
C ALA A 183 9.47 -7.38 -6.84
N LEU A 184 8.48 -7.76 -6.03
CA LEU A 184 7.81 -9.06 -6.13
C LEU A 184 7.06 -9.21 -7.45
N TYR A 185 6.36 -8.18 -7.93
CA TYR A 185 5.68 -8.23 -9.23
C TYR A 185 6.68 -8.41 -10.38
N LEU A 186 7.79 -7.67 -10.36
CA LEU A 186 8.87 -7.83 -11.33
C LEU A 186 9.47 -9.23 -11.27
N ALA A 187 9.73 -9.75 -10.06
CA ALA A 187 10.27 -11.09 -9.88
C ALA A 187 9.33 -12.16 -10.45
N VAL A 188 8.03 -12.09 -10.15
CA VAL A 188 7.02 -12.97 -10.77
C VAL A 188 7.05 -12.85 -12.29
N GLN A 189 7.09 -11.64 -12.84
CA GLN A 189 7.14 -11.43 -14.29
C GLN A 189 8.42 -12.00 -14.92
N PHE A 190 9.57 -11.85 -14.28
CA PHE A 190 10.82 -12.46 -14.76
C PHE A 190 10.79 -13.98 -14.71
N GLU A 191 10.20 -14.57 -13.66
CA GLU A 191 10.03 -16.04 -13.57
C GLU A 191 9.00 -16.59 -14.55
N LEU A 192 8.05 -15.77 -15.00
CA LEU A 192 7.18 -16.07 -16.14
C LEU A 192 7.92 -15.97 -17.50
N GLY A 193 9.20 -15.59 -17.51
CA GLY A 193 10.01 -15.49 -18.72
C GLY A 193 9.86 -14.17 -19.48
N LEU A 194 9.23 -13.14 -18.90
CA LEU A 194 9.11 -11.84 -19.56
C LEU A 194 10.49 -11.15 -19.70
N SER A 195 10.70 -10.47 -20.83
CA SER A 195 11.88 -9.63 -21.04
C SER A 195 11.84 -8.39 -20.14
N ASP A 196 12.95 -7.64 -20.05
CA ASP A 196 12.94 -6.37 -19.33
C ASP A 196 11.92 -5.39 -19.94
N GLU A 197 11.72 -5.38 -21.25
CA GLU A 197 10.72 -4.51 -21.90
C GLU A 197 9.28 -4.85 -21.53
N GLN A 198 9.02 -6.12 -21.20
CA GLN A 198 7.67 -6.61 -20.90
C GLN A 198 7.38 -6.64 -19.39
N ALA A 199 8.39 -6.80 -18.55
CA ALA A 199 8.27 -6.76 -17.09
C ALA A 199 8.15 -5.30 -16.62
N THR A 200 6.90 -4.90 -16.37
CA THR A 200 6.53 -3.51 -16.01
C THR A 200 6.33 -3.31 -14.51
N GLY A 201 6.32 -4.40 -13.73
CA GLY A 201 5.96 -4.37 -12.31
C GLY A 201 4.50 -4.01 -12.06
N ASN A 202 3.62 -4.11 -13.08
CA ASN A 202 2.17 -3.97 -12.90
C ASN A 202 1.50 -5.33 -12.70
N PHE A 203 0.58 -5.44 -11.74
CA PHE A 203 -0.19 -6.67 -11.49
C PHE A 203 -1.41 -6.79 -12.43
N GLY A 204 -1.13 -6.94 -13.73
CA GLY A 204 -2.12 -6.97 -14.81
C GLY A 204 -2.58 -8.38 -15.23
N PRO A 205 -3.40 -8.49 -16.30
CA PRO A 205 -3.93 -9.76 -16.80
C PRO A 205 -2.85 -10.82 -17.10
N GLY A 206 -1.70 -10.43 -17.65
CA GLY A 206 -0.59 -11.36 -17.93
C GLY A 206 0.01 -11.98 -16.67
N THR A 207 0.26 -11.17 -15.64
CA THR A 207 0.74 -11.66 -14.33
C THR A 207 -0.30 -12.57 -13.68
N ARG A 208 -1.58 -12.22 -13.75
CA ARG A 208 -2.68 -13.05 -13.23
C ARG A 208 -2.78 -14.40 -13.93
N ALA A 209 -2.74 -14.40 -15.27
CA ALA A 209 -2.75 -15.63 -16.06
C ALA A 209 -1.56 -16.53 -15.70
N GLY A 210 -0.36 -15.95 -15.62
CA GLY A 210 0.83 -16.69 -15.22
C GLY A 210 0.71 -17.32 -13.83
N LEU A 211 0.19 -16.60 -12.83
CA LEU A 211 -0.02 -17.16 -11.49
C LEU A 211 -1.04 -18.31 -11.46
N LYS A 212 -2.05 -18.31 -12.33
CA LYS A 212 -3.01 -19.44 -12.46
C LYS A 212 -2.32 -20.74 -12.86
N GLU A 213 -1.22 -20.65 -13.61
CA GLU A 213 -0.46 -21.81 -14.11
C GLU A 213 0.61 -22.30 -13.13
N HIS A 214 0.89 -21.53 -12.06
CA HIS A 214 2.01 -21.78 -11.14
C HIS A 214 1.56 -21.96 -9.68
N ALA A 215 0.48 -22.73 -9.49
CA ALA A 215 0.07 -23.12 -8.15
C ALA A 215 1.14 -23.98 -7.47
N VAL A 216 1.43 -23.70 -6.20
CA VAL A 216 2.39 -24.46 -5.39
C VAL A 216 1.70 -25.16 -4.22
N GLY A 217 2.23 -26.30 -3.79
CA GLY A 217 1.68 -27.08 -2.68
C GLY A 217 2.70 -27.99 -2.02
N GLU A 218 2.23 -28.73 -1.01
CA GLU A 218 3.08 -29.57 -0.16
C GLU A 218 4.03 -30.49 -0.96
N GLY A 219 5.32 -30.44 -0.62
CA GLY A 219 6.37 -31.23 -1.27
C GLY A 219 7.06 -30.54 -2.44
N ASP A 220 6.50 -29.45 -2.98
CA ASP A 220 7.13 -28.70 -4.07
C ASP A 220 8.45 -28.07 -3.61
N THR A 221 9.47 -28.12 -4.46
CA THR A 221 10.72 -27.36 -4.29
C THR A 221 10.98 -26.55 -5.55
N SER A 222 10.85 -25.22 -5.48
CA SER A 222 11.05 -24.38 -6.65
C SER A 222 11.23 -22.90 -6.31
N ARG A 223 11.61 -22.12 -7.31
CA ARG A 223 11.63 -20.67 -7.17
C ARG A 223 10.22 -20.07 -7.01
N TRP A 224 9.19 -20.75 -7.52
CA TRP A 224 7.80 -20.37 -7.28
C TRP A 224 7.41 -20.52 -5.80
N VAL A 225 7.87 -21.58 -5.13
CA VAL A 225 7.70 -21.73 -3.67
C VAL A 225 8.43 -20.62 -2.94
N ARG A 226 9.62 -20.23 -3.40
CA ARG A 226 10.38 -19.10 -2.82
C ARG A 226 9.67 -17.76 -2.95
N LEU A 227 9.10 -17.47 -4.13
CA LEU A 227 8.29 -16.27 -4.33
C LEU A 227 7.00 -16.32 -3.50
N TYR A 228 6.40 -17.50 -3.36
CA TYR A 228 5.18 -17.67 -2.58
C TYR A 228 5.44 -17.43 -1.09
N SER A 229 6.48 -18.05 -0.54
CA SER A 229 6.87 -17.86 0.85
C SER A 229 7.30 -16.42 1.14
N ALA A 230 7.97 -15.76 0.19
CA ALA A 230 8.24 -14.32 0.25
C ALA A 230 6.94 -13.49 0.33
N SER A 231 5.92 -13.84 -0.46
CA SER A 231 4.62 -13.16 -0.49
C SER A 231 3.85 -13.33 0.82
N LEU A 232 3.93 -14.50 1.46
CA LEU A 232 3.39 -14.72 2.81
C LEU A 232 4.10 -13.85 3.87
N ILE A 233 5.43 -13.76 3.79
CA ILE A 233 6.25 -13.02 4.76
C ILE A 233 5.96 -11.53 4.73
N VAL A 234 5.81 -10.92 3.56
CA VAL A 234 5.47 -9.49 3.45
C VAL A 234 4.06 -9.19 3.95
N ASN A 235 3.22 -10.23 4.10
CA ASN A 235 1.91 -10.17 4.76
C ASN A 235 1.96 -10.69 6.23
N GLY A 236 3.15 -10.86 6.82
CA GLY A 236 3.36 -11.18 8.24
C GLY A 236 3.47 -12.66 8.59
N LEU A 237 3.30 -13.58 7.62
CA LEU A 237 3.12 -15.01 7.87
C LEU A 237 4.28 -15.86 7.33
N GLY A 238 4.42 -17.07 7.87
CA GLY A 238 5.31 -18.09 7.31
C GLY A 238 6.81 -17.87 7.52
N THR A 239 7.59 -18.66 6.77
CA THR A 239 9.06 -18.74 6.83
C THR A 239 9.62 -18.67 5.41
N PHE A 240 10.82 -18.10 5.26
CA PHE A 240 11.40 -17.91 3.93
C PHE A 240 12.07 -19.21 3.47
N THR A 241 11.48 -19.85 2.44
CA THR A 241 11.87 -21.19 2.00
C THR A 241 11.54 -21.38 0.52
N ASP A 242 12.28 -22.26 -0.16
CA ASP A 242 11.93 -22.78 -1.49
C ASP A 242 11.33 -24.18 -1.47
N PHE A 243 11.15 -24.77 -0.28
CA PHE A 243 10.48 -26.05 -0.07
C PHE A 243 9.15 -25.84 0.65
N PHE A 244 8.06 -26.34 0.06
CA PHE A 244 6.71 -26.20 0.57
C PHE A 244 6.44 -27.29 1.61
N ASP A 245 6.97 -27.08 2.81
CA ASP A 245 6.82 -27.99 3.94
C ASP A 245 5.47 -27.83 4.67
N ARG A 246 5.27 -28.63 5.72
CA ARG A 246 4.08 -28.55 6.59
C ARG A 246 3.94 -27.22 7.33
N SER A 247 5.03 -26.48 7.55
CA SER A 247 4.97 -25.15 8.17
C SER A 247 4.38 -24.15 7.19
N LEU A 248 4.78 -24.21 5.91
CA LEU A 248 4.24 -23.35 4.86
C LEU A 248 2.78 -23.67 4.55
N VAL A 249 2.36 -24.96 4.59
CA VAL A 249 0.95 -25.35 4.54
C VAL A 249 0.16 -24.65 5.65
N ARG A 250 0.62 -24.71 6.91
CA ARG A 250 -0.10 -24.08 8.04
C ARG A 250 -0.19 -22.56 7.90
N ALA A 251 0.90 -21.90 7.51
CA ALA A 251 0.90 -20.46 7.27
C ALA A 251 -0.05 -20.05 6.13
N THR A 252 -0.16 -20.90 5.11
CA THR A 252 -1.09 -20.73 3.99
C THR A 252 -2.53 -20.86 4.46
N GLU A 253 -2.84 -21.92 5.23
CA GLU A 253 -4.17 -22.12 5.80
C GLU A 253 -4.57 -20.98 6.74
N GLU A 254 -3.64 -20.48 7.57
CA GLU A 254 -3.85 -19.31 8.43
C GLU A 254 -4.20 -18.05 7.64
N PHE A 255 -3.46 -17.79 6.55
CA PHE A 255 -3.80 -16.68 5.66
C PHE A 255 -5.17 -16.87 5.00
N GLN A 256 -5.47 -18.06 4.50
CA GLN A 256 -6.73 -18.37 3.84
C GLN A 256 -7.92 -18.19 4.78
N ASP A 257 -7.80 -18.69 6.03
CA ASP A 257 -8.82 -18.53 7.07
C ASP A 257 -9.01 -17.05 7.42
N PHE A 258 -7.92 -16.29 7.57
CA PHE A 258 -7.97 -14.84 7.83
C PHE A 258 -8.60 -14.05 6.68
N ALA A 259 -8.28 -14.42 5.44
CA ALA A 259 -8.69 -13.75 4.21
C ALA A 259 -10.04 -14.24 3.66
N ALA A 260 -10.70 -15.16 4.36
CA ALA A 260 -11.96 -15.81 3.95
C ALA A 260 -11.88 -16.47 2.56
N LEU A 261 -10.73 -17.07 2.26
CA LEU A 261 -10.51 -17.89 1.08
C LEU A 261 -10.79 -19.38 1.38
N PRO A 262 -11.03 -20.23 0.37
CA PRO A 262 -11.04 -21.67 0.57
C PRO A 262 -9.74 -22.15 1.22
N ARG A 263 -9.85 -22.91 2.30
CA ARG A 263 -8.73 -23.42 3.09
C ARG A 263 -8.08 -24.64 2.40
N THR A 264 -7.36 -24.40 1.30
CA THR A 264 -6.72 -25.44 0.48
C THR A 264 -5.34 -25.86 1.00
N GLY A 265 -4.68 -25.00 1.80
CA GLY A 265 -3.29 -25.21 2.24
C GLY A 265 -2.27 -25.16 1.10
N ARG A 266 -2.67 -24.63 -0.06
CA ARG A 266 -1.87 -24.51 -1.28
C ARG A 266 -1.75 -23.04 -1.67
N GLY A 267 -0.63 -22.66 -2.27
CA GLY A 267 -0.49 -21.39 -2.96
C GLY A 267 -1.22 -21.43 -4.30
N ASP A 268 -2.55 -21.47 -4.27
CA ASP A 268 -3.43 -21.36 -5.44
C ASP A 268 -3.63 -19.89 -5.86
N TYR A 269 -4.22 -19.68 -7.04
CA TYR A 269 -4.36 -18.34 -7.61
C TYR A 269 -5.12 -17.35 -6.70
N PRO A 270 -6.27 -17.70 -6.08
CA PRO A 270 -6.95 -16.78 -5.15
C PRO A 270 -6.03 -16.34 -4.00
N THR A 271 -5.25 -17.28 -3.45
CA THR A 271 -4.30 -16.99 -2.37
C THR A 271 -3.16 -16.09 -2.84
N TRP A 272 -2.52 -16.44 -3.95
CA TRP A 272 -1.48 -15.63 -4.59
C TRP A 272 -1.94 -14.21 -4.90
N ALA A 273 -3.11 -14.09 -5.52
CA ALA A 273 -3.63 -12.83 -5.98
C ALA A 273 -3.91 -11.89 -4.81
N LEU A 274 -4.39 -12.38 -3.67
CA LEU A 274 -4.72 -11.53 -2.52
C LEU A 274 -3.51 -11.17 -1.65
N LEU A 275 -2.48 -12.03 -1.63
CA LEU A 275 -1.18 -11.72 -1.05
C LEU A 275 -0.50 -10.56 -1.79
N LEU A 276 -0.66 -10.52 -3.12
CA LEU A 276 0.03 -9.57 -3.99
C LEU A 276 -0.81 -8.32 -4.32
N ALA A 277 -2.10 -8.45 -4.61
CA ALA A 277 -2.96 -7.34 -5.01
C ALA A 277 -4.12 -7.12 -4.05
N SER A 278 -4.49 -5.86 -3.80
CA SER A 278 -5.53 -5.52 -2.83
C SER A 278 -6.92 -6.08 -3.17
N ASN A 279 -7.22 -6.29 -4.45
CA ASN A 279 -8.47 -6.88 -4.91
C ASN A 279 -8.46 -8.41 -5.06
N GLY A 280 -7.35 -9.09 -4.76
CA GLY A 280 -7.27 -10.54 -4.87
C GLY A 280 -7.63 -11.05 -6.27
N ASP A 281 -8.36 -12.17 -6.33
CA ASP A 281 -8.99 -12.62 -7.55
C ASP A 281 -10.32 -11.88 -7.76
N PRO A 282 -10.41 -10.92 -8.72
CA PRO A 282 -11.62 -10.15 -8.95
C PRO A 282 -12.77 -10.99 -9.56
N ASP A 283 -12.46 -12.19 -10.05
CA ASP A 283 -13.44 -13.12 -10.61
C ASP A 283 -14.03 -14.07 -9.56
N GLN A 284 -13.49 -14.07 -8.33
CA GLN A 284 -13.97 -14.96 -7.29
C GLN A 284 -15.40 -14.57 -6.84
N PRO A 285 -16.25 -15.55 -6.49
CA PRO A 285 -17.60 -15.24 -5.99
C PRO A 285 -17.55 -14.31 -4.78
N ALA A 286 -18.33 -13.24 -4.85
CA ALA A 286 -18.54 -12.28 -3.77
C ALA A 286 -19.95 -12.47 -3.19
N ALA A 287 -20.09 -12.37 -1.86
CA ALA A 287 -21.39 -12.47 -1.18
C ALA A 287 -21.94 -11.10 -0.77
N ALA A 288 -21.14 -10.04 -0.89
CA ALA A 288 -21.57 -8.67 -0.65
C ALA A 288 -21.36 -7.81 -1.91
N CYS A 289 -22.06 -6.69 -1.98
CA CYS A 289 -21.79 -5.63 -2.94
C CYS A 289 -22.08 -4.26 -2.33
N ASP A 290 -21.75 -3.19 -3.02
CA ASP A 290 -22.24 -1.85 -2.73
C ASP A 290 -22.62 -1.13 -4.04
N THR A 291 -23.51 -0.15 -3.93
CA THR A 291 -24.00 0.58 -5.10
C THR A 291 -24.63 1.90 -4.69
N ALA A 292 -24.49 2.91 -5.56
CA ALA A 292 -25.28 4.14 -5.49
C ALA A 292 -26.72 3.93 -6.00
N THR A 293 -26.97 2.89 -6.79
CA THR A 293 -28.25 2.68 -7.48
C THR A 293 -29.32 2.20 -6.51
N THR A 294 -30.50 2.83 -6.55
CA THR A 294 -31.67 2.40 -5.76
C THR A 294 -32.05 0.94 -6.05
N ILE A 295 -32.24 0.16 -5.00
CA ILE A 295 -32.61 -1.26 -5.08
C ILE A 295 -34.13 -1.42 -5.13
N THR A 296 -34.65 -1.63 -6.35
CA THR A 296 -36.05 -1.99 -6.61
C THR A 296 -36.28 -3.49 -6.35
N PRO A 297 -37.54 -3.97 -6.27
CA PRO A 297 -37.81 -5.41 -6.12
C PRO A 297 -37.16 -6.28 -7.20
N ALA A 298 -37.15 -5.83 -8.46
CA ALA A 298 -36.51 -6.53 -9.57
C ALA A 298 -34.99 -6.62 -9.37
N ARG A 299 -34.34 -5.53 -8.94
CA ARG A 299 -32.90 -5.48 -8.64
C ARG A 299 -32.55 -6.31 -7.40
N ALA A 300 -33.35 -6.25 -6.34
CA ALA A 300 -33.15 -7.08 -5.14
C ALA A 300 -33.19 -8.57 -5.49
N LYS A 301 -34.17 -8.99 -6.30
CA LYS A 301 -34.27 -10.35 -6.81
C LYS A 301 -33.05 -10.73 -7.66
N ALA A 302 -32.59 -9.84 -8.55
CA ALA A 302 -31.41 -10.07 -9.37
C ALA A 302 -30.14 -10.24 -8.53
N LEU A 303 -29.92 -9.36 -7.54
CA LEU A 303 -28.80 -9.45 -6.61
C LEU A 303 -28.81 -10.77 -5.84
N HIS A 304 -29.96 -11.13 -5.26
CA HIS A 304 -30.07 -12.39 -4.51
C HIS A 304 -29.83 -13.62 -5.41
N ALA A 305 -30.36 -13.62 -6.63
CA ALA A 305 -30.15 -14.68 -7.62
C ALA A 305 -28.69 -14.77 -8.08
N ALA A 306 -27.98 -13.65 -8.15
CA ALA A 306 -26.56 -13.59 -8.47
C ALA A 306 -25.64 -14.03 -7.31
N GLY A 307 -26.20 -14.37 -6.14
CA GLY A 307 -25.45 -14.87 -4.98
C GLY A 307 -25.14 -13.82 -3.91
N TYR A 308 -25.47 -12.55 -4.13
CA TYR A 308 -25.30 -11.51 -3.12
C TYR A 308 -26.29 -11.70 -1.97
N ARG A 309 -25.83 -11.41 -0.75
CA ARG A 309 -26.61 -11.46 0.49
C ARG A 309 -26.55 -10.17 1.28
N VAL A 310 -25.50 -9.38 1.06
CA VAL A 310 -25.29 -8.10 1.76
C VAL A 310 -25.08 -6.99 0.74
N VAL A 311 -25.69 -5.82 0.96
CA VAL A 311 -25.53 -4.65 0.08
C VAL A 311 -25.20 -3.39 0.87
N GLY A 312 -24.11 -2.72 0.50
CA GLY A 312 -23.73 -1.40 0.98
C GLY A 312 -24.59 -0.33 0.33
N ARG A 313 -25.20 0.55 1.14
CA ARG A 313 -26.03 1.65 0.65
C ARG A 313 -25.70 2.97 1.35
N TYR A 314 -25.72 4.06 0.59
CA TYR A 314 -25.37 5.39 1.08
C TYR A 314 -26.53 5.96 1.91
N LEU A 315 -26.22 6.45 3.11
CA LEU A 315 -27.23 6.95 4.05
C LEU A 315 -27.95 8.20 3.54
N ASP A 316 -27.20 9.10 2.91
CA ASP A 316 -27.67 10.44 2.53
C ASP A 316 -26.80 11.02 1.42
N GLU A 317 -27.29 12.10 0.82
CA GLU A 317 -26.56 12.94 -0.12
C GLU A 317 -26.68 14.41 0.33
N ARG A 318 -25.70 15.26 -0.01
CA ARG A 318 -25.82 16.70 0.31
C ARG A 318 -27.03 17.29 -0.43
N PRO A 319 -27.70 18.34 0.09
CA PRO A 319 -28.88 18.93 -0.54
C PRO A 319 -28.71 19.37 -2.01
N ASN A 320 -27.48 19.64 -2.45
CA ASN A 320 -27.15 20.04 -3.82
C ASN A 320 -26.47 18.93 -4.63
N GLY A 321 -26.50 17.69 -4.13
CA GLY A 321 -25.96 16.54 -4.83
C GLY A 321 -26.84 16.11 -6.00
N THR A 322 -26.24 15.42 -6.97
CA THR A 322 -26.88 15.00 -8.22
C THR A 322 -26.72 13.51 -8.50
N LEU A 323 -26.13 12.75 -7.56
CA LEU A 323 -25.81 11.33 -7.75
C LEU A 323 -27.00 10.40 -7.44
N ASP A 324 -28.03 10.91 -6.75
CA ASP A 324 -29.25 10.19 -6.37
C ASP A 324 -28.94 8.91 -5.56
N LYS A 325 -27.84 8.95 -4.79
CA LYS A 325 -27.21 7.74 -4.24
C LYS A 325 -27.80 7.27 -2.92
N GLU A 326 -28.54 8.11 -2.23
CA GLU A 326 -29.05 7.86 -0.89
C GLU A 326 -30.12 6.77 -0.86
N ILE A 327 -30.27 6.12 0.30
CA ILE A 327 -31.35 5.16 0.56
C ILE A 327 -32.71 5.85 0.35
N LYS A 328 -33.57 5.23 -0.47
CA LYS A 328 -34.89 5.75 -0.81
C LYS A 328 -36.00 5.22 0.12
N PRO A 329 -37.12 5.95 0.26
CA PRO A 329 -38.29 5.46 1.00
C PRO A 329 -38.74 4.08 0.52
N GLY A 330 -38.88 3.12 1.45
CA GLY A 330 -39.28 1.74 1.15
C GLY A 330 -38.18 0.84 0.56
N GLU A 331 -36.99 1.38 0.26
CA GLU A 331 -35.87 0.59 -0.27
C GLU A 331 -35.38 -0.45 0.73
N LEU A 332 -35.17 -0.07 2.00
CA LEU A 332 -34.72 -1.02 3.04
C LEU A 332 -35.71 -2.17 3.23
N LYS A 333 -37.01 -1.88 3.24
CA LYS A 333 -38.06 -2.90 3.29
C LYS A 333 -37.92 -3.87 2.10
N THR A 334 -37.77 -3.33 0.89
CA THR A 334 -37.56 -4.12 -0.34
C THR A 334 -36.35 -5.03 -0.21
N ILE A 335 -35.23 -4.52 0.29
CA ILE A 335 -33.99 -5.29 0.48
C ILE A 335 -34.25 -6.46 1.45
N PHE A 336 -34.83 -6.20 2.62
CA PHE A 336 -35.07 -7.24 3.63
C PHE A 336 -36.09 -8.29 3.19
N GLU A 337 -37.18 -7.90 2.52
CA GLU A 337 -38.20 -8.82 2.00
C GLU A 337 -37.65 -9.80 0.95
N HIS A 338 -36.54 -9.44 0.30
CA HIS A 338 -35.84 -10.29 -0.68
C HIS A 338 -34.65 -11.05 -0.08
N GLY A 339 -34.55 -11.11 1.26
CA GLY A 339 -33.53 -11.89 1.96
C GLY A 339 -32.12 -11.30 1.90
N LEU A 340 -32.01 -10.01 1.60
CA LEU A 340 -30.74 -9.27 1.61
C LEU A 340 -30.58 -8.51 2.93
N GLN A 341 -29.33 -8.17 3.26
CA GLN A 341 -28.94 -7.36 4.42
C GLN A 341 -28.26 -6.07 3.94
N VAL A 342 -28.17 -5.06 4.81
CA VAL A 342 -27.61 -3.73 4.47
C VAL A 342 -26.50 -3.32 5.42
N PHE A 343 -25.40 -2.77 4.91
CA PHE A 343 -24.49 -1.95 5.74
C PHE A 343 -24.54 -0.49 5.26
N PRO A 344 -24.66 0.48 6.19
CA PRO A 344 -24.75 1.89 5.81
C PRO A 344 -23.39 2.52 5.53
N ILE A 345 -23.31 3.29 4.44
CA ILE A 345 -22.14 4.05 4.00
C ILE A 345 -22.40 5.54 4.20
N SER A 346 -21.43 6.27 4.75
CA SER A 346 -21.41 7.72 4.80
C SER A 346 -20.29 8.26 3.91
N GLN A 347 -20.68 8.89 2.80
CA GLN A 347 -19.76 9.55 1.88
C GLN A 347 -20.49 10.73 1.24
N TYR A 348 -20.20 11.96 1.67
CA TYR A 348 -20.71 13.15 0.99
C TYR A 348 -19.74 13.62 -0.09
N TYR A 349 -18.46 13.61 0.26
CA TYR A 349 -17.32 13.79 -0.61
C TYR A 349 -16.17 13.00 0.02
N GLY A 350 -15.18 12.58 -0.76
CA GLY A 350 -14.02 11.87 -0.23
C GLY A 350 -12.82 11.82 -1.16
N GLY A 351 -12.78 12.69 -2.18
CA GLY A 351 -11.84 12.60 -3.30
C GLY A 351 -10.53 13.37 -3.11
N ASP A 352 -10.38 14.16 -2.05
CA ASP A 352 -9.14 14.87 -1.75
C ASP A 352 -8.97 15.13 -0.24
N ARG A 353 -7.73 15.41 0.16
CA ARG A 353 -7.32 15.55 1.56
C ARG A 353 -7.95 16.74 2.29
N ASP A 354 -8.25 17.84 1.61
CA ASP A 354 -8.66 19.12 2.23
C ASP A 354 -10.07 19.00 2.83
N TYR A 355 -10.87 18.03 2.36
CA TYR A 355 -12.14 17.65 2.98
C TYR A 355 -11.96 17.05 4.38
N PHE A 356 -10.86 16.33 4.63
CA PHE A 356 -10.67 15.54 5.84
C PHE A 356 -10.12 16.39 6.99
N THR A 357 -11.00 17.18 7.61
CA THR A 357 -10.72 17.94 8.83
C THR A 357 -11.50 17.40 10.03
N GLU A 358 -11.03 17.66 11.24
CA GLU A 358 -11.74 17.26 12.46
C GLU A 358 -13.13 17.91 12.56
N ALA A 359 -13.28 19.17 12.12
CA ALA A 359 -14.57 19.86 12.07
C ALA A 359 -15.53 19.19 11.06
N GLN A 360 -15.02 18.83 9.88
CA GLN A 360 -15.80 18.10 8.88
C GLN A 360 -16.24 16.73 9.40
N GLY A 361 -15.34 15.99 10.08
CA GLY A 361 -15.68 14.70 10.68
C GLY A 361 -16.81 14.80 11.72
N ARG A 362 -16.82 15.85 12.55
CA ARG A 362 -17.93 16.10 13.49
C ARG A 362 -19.24 16.37 12.77
N GLN A 363 -19.20 17.12 11.66
CA GLN A 363 -20.39 17.42 10.85
C GLN A 363 -20.92 16.14 10.19
N ASP A 364 -20.06 15.41 9.50
CA ASP A 364 -20.42 14.17 8.81
C ASP A 364 -20.99 13.12 9.76
N ALA A 365 -20.45 13.01 10.97
CA ALA A 365 -20.99 12.13 12.01
C ALA A 365 -22.40 12.53 12.47
N ARG A 366 -22.68 13.83 12.64
CA ARG A 366 -24.04 14.31 13.00
C ARG A 366 -25.03 14.03 11.88
N ASP A 367 -24.63 14.26 10.64
CA ASP A 367 -25.49 14.05 9.48
C ASP A 367 -25.74 12.55 9.27
N ALA A 368 -24.70 11.72 9.35
CA ALA A 368 -24.80 10.27 9.30
C ALA A 368 -25.67 9.71 10.43
N HIS A 369 -25.54 10.23 11.66
CA HIS A 369 -26.41 9.85 12.78
C HIS A 369 -27.88 10.17 12.49
N THR A 370 -28.16 11.38 11.99
CA THR A 370 -29.52 11.83 11.68
C THR A 370 -30.13 10.98 10.55
N ALA A 371 -29.37 10.73 9.49
CA ALA A 371 -29.80 9.89 8.37
C ALA A 371 -30.00 8.43 8.78
N ALA A 372 -29.13 7.88 9.63
CA ALA A 372 -29.29 6.52 10.14
C ALA A 372 -30.53 6.39 11.04
N LEU A 373 -30.80 7.38 11.90
CA LEU A 373 -32.04 7.44 12.69
C LEU A 373 -33.28 7.54 11.80
N ARG A 374 -33.27 8.41 10.78
CA ARG A 374 -34.36 8.58 9.81
C ARG A 374 -34.69 7.29 9.06
N ASN A 375 -33.69 6.44 8.82
CA ASN A 375 -33.85 5.15 8.17
C ASN A 375 -34.12 3.99 9.16
N GLY A 376 -34.27 4.28 10.46
CA GLY A 376 -34.62 3.29 11.47
C GLY A 376 -33.47 2.37 11.91
N PHE A 377 -32.22 2.66 11.54
CA PHE A 377 -31.10 1.81 11.95
C PHE A 377 -30.99 1.74 13.48
N ARG A 378 -30.82 0.52 14.00
CA ARG A 378 -30.82 0.22 15.43
C ARG A 378 -29.51 0.66 16.11
N PRO A 379 -29.51 0.83 17.45
CA PRO A 379 -28.28 1.08 18.19
C PRO A 379 -27.23 -0.01 17.93
N GLY A 380 -25.98 0.38 17.82
CA GLY A 380 -24.84 -0.51 17.55
C GLY A 380 -24.55 -0.75 16.08
N THR A 381 -25.42 -0.34 15.14
CA THR A 381 -25.11 -0.39 13.70
C THR A 381 -23.81 0.36 13.40
N VAL A 382 -22.97 -0.25 12.57
CA VAL A 382 -21.71 0.31 12.11
C VAL A 382 -21.97 1.11 10.84
N ILE A 383 -21.50 2.36 10.80
CA ILE A 383 -21.56 3.23 9.63
C ILE A 383 -20.15 3.38 9.07
N PHE A 384 -19.94 3.02 7.80
CA PHE A 384 -18.64 3.13 7.14
C PHE A 384 -18.44 4.53 6.57
N PHE A 385 -17.53 5.31 7.16
CA PHE A 385 -17.16 6.63 6.67
C PHE A 385 -16.04 6.50 5.62
N ALA A 386 -16.24 7.09 4.44
CA ALA A 386 -15.41 6.83 3.28
C ALA A 386 -14.25 7.84 3.09
N VAL A 387 -13.05 7.29 2.90
CA VAL A 387 -11.85 7.98 2.41
C VAL A 387 -11.55 7.42 1.03
N ASP A 388 -11.93 8.15 -0.02
CA ASP A 388 -12.03 7.63 -1.39
C ASP A 388 -11.01 8.31 -2.32
N TYR A 389 -9.76 8.34 -1.86
CA TYR A 389 -8.60 8.82 -2.60
C TYR A 389 -7.32 8.13 -2.13
N ASP A 390 -6.23 8.27 -2.90
CA ASP A 390 -4.93 7.70 -2.56
C ASP A 390 -4.20 8.52 -1.48
N ALA A 391 -4.64 8.38 -0.23
CA ALA A 391 -4.04 9.07 0.90
C ALA A 391 -2.64 8.52 1.23
N THR A 392 -1.63 9.40 1.18
CA THR A 392 -0.28 9.10 1.64
C THR A 392 -0.22 8.95 3.17
N GLN A 393 0.86 8.37 3.72
CA GLN A 393 1.01 8.25 5.17
C GLN A 393 0.93 9.61 5.89
N ASP A 394 1.57 10.64 5.34
CA ASP A 394 1.54 11.99 5.90
C ASP A 394 0.12 12.57 5.91
N GLU A 395 -0.66 12.37 4.85
CA GLU A 395 -2.06 12.80 4.76
C GLU A 395 -2.97 12.00 5.70
N VAL A 396 -2.69 10.70 5.88
CA VAL A 396 -3.39 9.87 6.86
C VAL A 396 -3.21 10.45 8.27
N ASP A 397 -1.99 10.78 8.66
CA ASP A 397 -1.70 11.28 9.99
C ASP A 397 -2.18 12.72 10.21
N SER A 398 -2.04 13.58 9.20
CA SER A 398 -2.34 15.01 9.31
C SER A 398 -3.79 15.40 9.01
N HIS A 399 -4.53 14.59 8.24
CA HIS A 399 -5.91 14.90 7.80
C HIS A 399 -6.89 13.79 8.17
N VAL A 400 -6.66 12.56 7.70
CA VAL A 400 -7.64 11.47 7.83
C VAL A 400 -7.88 11.09 9.29
N VAL A 401 -6.82 10.86 10.09
CA VAL A 401 -6.97 10.53 11.51
C VAL A 401 -7.66 11.65 12.29
N PRO A 402 -7.29 12.94 12.14
CA PRO A 402 -8.04 14.05 12.71
C PRO A 402 -9.53 14.07 12.31
N TYR A 403 -9.86 13.82 11.04
CA TYR A 403 -11.24 13.67 10.61
C TYR A 403 -11.97 12.57 11.39
N PHE A 404 -11.37 11.37 11.53
CA PHE A 404 -12.01 10.29 12.29
C PHE A 404 -12.10 10.54 13.80
N ARG A 405 -11.20 11.34 14.39
CA ARG A 405 -11.38 11.84 15.77
C ARG A 405 -12.62 12.73 15.86
N GLY A 406 -12.85 13.57 14.86
CA GLY A 406 -14.07 14.33 14.68
C GLY A 406 -15.31 13.45 14.55
N VAL A 407 -15.24 12.38 13.75
CA VAL A 407 -16.33 11.40 13.59
C VAL A 407 -16.71 10.77 14.92
N VAL A 408 -15.73 10.28 15.69
CA VAL A 408 -15.96 9.71 17.03
C VAL A 408 -16.65 10.73 17.93
N ALA A 409 -16.11 11.95 18.02
CA ALA A 409 -16.69 13.00 18.86
C ALA A 409 -18.11 13.39 18.43
N GLY A 410 -18.40 13.42 17.13
CA GLY A 410 -19.72 13.74 16.60
C GLY A 410 -20.76 12.65 16.91
N LEU A 411 -20.38 11.37 16.77
CA LEU A 411 -21.26 10.25 17.13
C LEU A 411 -21.52 10.20 18.64
N ASP A 412 -20.49 10.43 19.45
CA ASP A 412 -20.61 10.48 20.92
C ASP A 412 -21.51 11.64 21.37
N ALA A 413 -21.33 12.83 20.78
CA ALA A 413 -22.19 14.00 21.04
C ALA A 413 -23.66 13.75 20.65
N ALA A 414 -23.91 12.89 19.67
CA ALA A 414 -25.24 12.44 19.28
C ALA A 414 -25.74 11.24 20.11
N GLY A 415 -25.13 10.97 21.27
CA GLY A 415 -25.56 9.93 22.21
C GLY A 415 -24.95 8.54 21.97
N GLY A 416 -23.92 8.42 21.12
CA GLY A 416 -23.14 7.19 20.95
C GLY A 416 -23.93 6.00 20.41
N ARG A 417 -25.05 6.26 19.73
CA ARG A 417 -25.99 5.23 19.24
C ARG A 417 -25.37 4.31 18.18
N TYR A 418 -24.54 4.85 17.29
CA TYR A 418 -23.92 4.13 16.18
C TYR A 418 -22.41 4.00 16.38
N ARG A 419 -21.80 3.02 15.72
CA ARG A 419 -20.35 2.81 15.72
C ARG A 419 -19.78 3.25 14.38
N HIS A 420 -18.55 3.76 14.37
CA HIS A 420 -17.86 4.07 13.12
C HIS A 420 -17.10 2.85 12.60
N GLY A 421 -17.22 2.62 11.29
CA GLY A 421 -16.29 1.86 10.49
C GLY A 421 -15.59 2.82 9.52
N VAL A 422 -14.58 2.31 8.82
CA VAL A 422 -13.79 3.08 7.85
C VAL A 422 -13.84 2.39 6.49
N TYR A 423 -14.12 3.16 5.44
CA TYR A 423 -13.80 2.77 4.07
C TYR A 423 -12.55 3.49 3.57
N GLY A 424 -11.64 2.77 2.94
CA GLY A 424 -10.43 3.33 2.35
C GLY A 424 -9.36 2.29 2.01
N SER A 425 -8.17 2.74 1.64
CA SER A 425 -7.03 1.85 1.38
C SER A 425 -6.65 1.03 2.63
N ARG A 426 -5.92 -0.08 2.44
CA ARG A 426 -5.48 -0.95 3.55
C ARG A 426 -4.74 -0.18 4.64
N ASN A 427 -3.88 0.79 4.27
CA ASN A 427 -3.19 1.66 5.22
C ASN A 427 -4.17 2.59 5.95
N VAL A 428 -5.06 3.29 5.24
CA VAL A 428 -6.09 4.15 5.86
C VAL A 428 -6.89 3.37 6.88
N CYS A 429 -7.43 2.21 6.49
CA CYS A 429 -8.20 1.35 7.37
C CYS A 429 -7.40 0.91 8.61
N THR A 430 -6.13 0.53 8.43
CA THR A 430 -5.24 0.10 9.52
C THR A 430 -4.96 1.25 10.50
N GLN A 431 -4.56 2.42 10.00
CA GLN A 431 -4.20 3.56 10.84
C GLN A 431 -5.42 4.14 11.57
N VAL A 432 -6.54 4.31 10.87
CA VAL A 432 -7.79 4.77 11.48
C VAL A 432 -8.22 3.79 12.57
N THR A 433 -8.21 2.49 12.30
CA THR A 433 -8.53 1.46 13.30
C THR A 433 -7.62 1.58 14.53
N LYS A 434 -6.31 1.64 14.33
CA LYS A 434 -5.33 1.73 15.43
C LYS A 434 -5.50 2.98 16.28
N GLN A 435 -5.80 4.12 15.66
CA GLN A 435 -5.78 5.43 16.32
C GLN A 435 -7.15 5.90 16.83
N THR A 436 -8.26 5.45 16.21
CA THR A 436 -9.62 5.89 16.55
C THR A 436 -10.57 4.74 16.86
N LYS A 437 -10.08 3.49 16.85
CA LYS A 437 -10.82 2.27 17.23
C LYS A 437 -12.03 2.01 16.33
N ALA A 438 -11.86 2.17 15.01
CA ALA A 438 -12.88 1.77 14.03
C ALA A 438 -13.31 0.32 14.29
N ARG A 439 -14.63 0.10 14.30
CA ARG A 439 -15.17 -1.22 14.64
C ARG A 439 -14.83 -2.24 13.57
N TRP A 440 -14.99 -1.86 12.31
CA TRP A 440 -14.68 -2.68 11.14
C TRP A 440 -14.11 -1.84 9.99
N SER A 441 -13.38 -2.49 9.10
CA SER A 441 -12.83 -1.90 7.88
C SER A 441 -13.54 -2.43 6.64
N PHE A 442 -13.94 -1.53 5.75
CA PHE A 442 -14.39 -1.80 4.38
C PHE A 442 -13.27 -1.35 3.43
N VAL A 443 -12.50 -2.31 2.91
CA VAL A 443 -11.27 -2.00 2.17
C VAL A 443 -11.59 -1.65 0.72
N ALA A 444 -11.03 -0.53 0.24
CA ALA A 444 -11.02 -0.12 -1.17
C ALA A 444 -10.05 -0.98 -1.99
N GLY A 445 -10.34 -2.29 -2.08
CA GLY A 445 -9.44 -3.29 -2.65
C GLY A 445 -9.21 -3.14 -4.15
N MET A 446 -10.22 -2.71 -4.91
CA MET A 446 -10.14 -2.54 -6.37
C MET A 446 -9.17 -1.44 -6.81
N SER A 447 -8.85 -0.51 -5.91
CA SER A 447 -7.87 0.56 -6.12
C SER A 447 -6.44 0.04 -5.96
N ILE A 448 -6.05 -0.94 -6.80
CA ILE A 448 -4.73 -1.61 -6.76
C ILE A 448 -3.55 -0.65 -6.98
N GLY A 449 -3.81 0.53 -7.55
CA GLY A 449 -2.81 1.57 -7.76
C GLY A 449 -2.61 2.51 -6.58
N TYR A 450 -3.47 2.47 -5.56
CA TYR A 450 -3.32 3.33 -4.38
C TYR A 450 -2.07 2.93 -3.60
N SER A 451 -1.24 3.92 -3.26
CA SER A 451 -0.07 3.78 -2.41
C SER A 451 -0.40 3.07 -1.09
N GLY A 452 -1.53 3.40 -0.46
CA GLY A 452 -1.99 2.77 0.78
C GLY A 452 -2.47 1.31 0.64
N ASN A 453 -2.51 0.76 -0.57
CA ASN A 453 -2.77 -0.67 -0.82
C ASN A 453 -1.49 -1.46 -1.14
N LEU A 454 -0.40 -0.78 -1.52
CA LEU A 454 0.88 -1.38 -1.86
C LEU A 454 1.80 -1.38 -0.63
N GLY A 455 2.23 -2.56 -0.17
CA GLY A 455 3.01 -2.66 1.07
C GLY A 455 2.19 -2.90 2.34
N PHE A 456 0.87 -2.98 2.23
CA PHE A 456 -0.03 -3.14 3.38
C PHE A 456 -0.87 -4.41 3.24
N GLY A 457 -0.89 -5.23 4.30
CA GLY A 457 -1.77 -6.40 4.42
C GLY A 457 -3.22 -6.00 4.66
N LEU A 458 -4.16 -6.95 4.57
CA LEU A 458 -5.55 -6.71 4.97
C LEU A 458 -5.59 -6.29 6.46
N PRO A 459 -6.36 -5.25 6.84
CA PRO A 459 -6.50 -4.82 8.23
C PRO A 459 -7.06 -5.94 9.11
N GLU A 460 -6.62 -6.08 10.37
CA GLU A 460 -7.08 -7.14 11.27
C GLU A 460 -8.61 -7.18 11.45
N ASN A 461 -9.27 -6.02 11.37
CA ASN A 461 -10.73 -5.84 11.49
C ASN A 461 -11.42 -5.68 10.12
N TRP A 462 -10.85 -6.17 9.02
CA TRP A 462 -11.53 -6.13 7.72
C TRP A 462 -12.83 -6.95 7.76
N ALA A 463 -13.91 -6.35 7.28
CA ALA A 463 -15.22 -6.98 7.16
C ALA A 463 -15.63 -7.14 5.70
N PHE A 464 -15.34 -6.12 4.88
CA PHE A 464 -15.59 -6.11 3.45
C PHE A 464 -14.33 -5.71 2.69
N ASN A 465 -14.11 -6.26 1.51
CA ASN A 465 -13.06 -5.83 0.58
C ASN A 465 -13.66 -5.70 -0.82
N GLN A 466 -13.64 -4.48 -1.36
CA GLN A 466 -14.12 -4.17 -2.71
C GLN A 466 -13.18 -4.75 -3.75
N VAL A 467 -13.66 -5.59 -4.67
CA VAL A 467 -12.77 -6.33 -5.58
C VAL A 467 -12.97 -5.99 -7.07
N ARG A 468 -14.20 -5.69 -7.51
CA ARG A 468 -14.50 -5.41 -8.92
C ARG A 468 -15.86 -4.74 -9.12
N THR A 469 -15.93 -3.77 -10.03
CA THR A 469 -17.20 -3.27 -10.60
C THR A 469 -17.73 -4.20 -11.68
N LEU A 470 -19.02 -4.55 -11.61
CA LEU A 470 -19.69 -5.35 -12.63
C LEU A 470 -21.18 -5.01 -12.72
N THR A 471 -21.81 -5.40 -13.82
CA THR A 471 -23.28 -5.33 -13.96
C THR A 471 -23.89 -6.71 -13.75
N THR A 472 -24.98 -6.78 -12.98
CA THR A 472 -25.78 -8.00 -12.79
C THR A 472 -27.25 -7.75 -13.08
N GLY A 473 -28.00 -8.82 -13.33
CA GLY A 473 -29.39 -8.79 -13.73
C GLY A 473 -29.62 -8.29 -15.15
N ASP A 474 -30.88 -8.41 -15.60
CA ASP A 474 -31.35 -8.01 -16.93
C ASP A 474 -32.63 -7.18 -16.81
N GLY A 475 -33.00 -6.45 -17.86
CA GLY A 475 -34.20 -5.62 -17.91
C GLY A 475 -34.29 -4.67 -16.70
N ASP A 476 -35.43 -4.67 -16.01
CA ASP A 476 -35.66 -3.85 -14.82
C ASP A 476 -34.80 -4.26 -13.61
N GLY A 477 -34.24 -5.47 -13.63
CA GLY A 477 -33.33 -5.99 -12.60
C GLY A 477 -31.87 -5.65 -12.86
N LYS A 478 -31.54 -5.03 -13.99
CA LYS A 478 -30.16 -4.65 -14.33
C LYS A 478 -29.65 -3.58 -13.35
N ILE A 479 -28.48 -3.85 -12.77
CA ILE A 479 -27.84 -2.97 -11.78
C ILE A 479 -26.32 -3.09 -11.86
N GLU A 480 -25.63 -1.96 -11.89
CA GLU A 480 -24.18 -1.88 -11.71
C GLU A 480 -23.86 -1.83 -10.21
N ILE A 481 -22.90 -2.65 -9.81
CA ILE A 481 -22.48 -2.83 -8.41
C ILE A 481 -20.97 -2.97 -8.34
N ASP A 482 -20.43 -2.62 -7.18
CA ASP A 482 -19.09 -3.00 -6.78
C ASP A 482 -19.17 -4.26 -5.92
N ALA A 483 -18.55 -5.34 -6.38
CA ALA A 483 -18.55 -6.62 -5.70
C ALA A 483 -17.60 -6.58 -4.50
N ASN A 484 -18.06 -7.08 -3.37
CA ASN A 484 -17.37 -7.08 -2.08
C ASN A 484 -17.21 -8.51 -1.54
N THR A 485 -15.97 -8.92 -1.29
CA THR A 485 -15.75 -10.12 -0.49
C THR A 485 -16.00 -9.79 0.98
N CYS A 486 -16.47 -10.78 1.75
CA CYS A 486 -16.83 -10.57 3.14
C CYS A 486 -16.13 -11.57 4.05
N ARG A 487 -15.65 -11.12 5.22
CA ARG A 487 -15.07 -12.00 6.21
C ARG A 487 -16.14 -12.58 7.13
N PRO A 488 -16.30 -13.92 7.23
CA PRO A 488 -17.22 -14.51 8.19
C PRO A 488 -16.91 -14.10 9.63
N GLY A 489 -17.95 -13.92 10.45
CA GLY A 489 -17.82 -13.54 11.85
C GLY A 489 -17.46 -12.07 12.12
N THR A 490 -17.50 -11.21 11.10
CA THR A 490 -17.28 -9.77 11.22
C THR A 490 -18.58 -8.98 11.16
N ASP A 491 -18.65 -7.85 10.45
CA ASP A 491 -19.89 -7.08 10.34
C ASP A 491 -21.01 -7.94 9.74
N ALA A 492 -22.07 -8.16 10.52
CA ALA A 492 -23.21 -8.97 10.12
C ALA A 492 -24.20 -8.22 9.22
N ALA A 493 -23.92 -6.95 8.90
CA ALA A 493 -24.86 -6.01 8.31
C ALA A 493 -26.16 -5.93 9.14
N VAL A 494 -27.19 -5.28 8.63
CA VAL A 494 -28.53 -5.25 9.25
C VAL A 494 -29.53 -6.02 8.39
N SER A 495 -30.40 -6.78 9.05
CA SER A 495 -31.50 -7.53 8.41
C SER A 495 -32.89 -6.94 8.72
N SER A 496 -32.94 -5.89 9.54
CA SER A 496 -34.16 -5.15 9.86
C SER A 496 -33.81 -3.78 10.44
N VAL A 497 -34.76 -2.85 10.33
CA VAL A 497 -34.73 -1.52 10.95
C VAL A 497 -35.99 -1.34 11.79
N ASP A 498 -35.96 -0.38 12.70
CA ASP A 498 -37.15 0.01 13.45
C ASP A 498 -38.11 0.78 12.53
N GLU A 499 -39.42 0.58 12.70
CA GLU A 499 -40.41 1.39 11.99
C GLU A 499 -40.27 2.83 12.45
N THR A 500 -39.83 3.70 11.55
CA THR A 500 -39.87 5.13 11.79
C THR A 500 -41.31 5.57 11.53
N ASP A 501 -42.08 5.85 12.60
CA ASP A 501 -43.35 6.56 12.50
C ASP A 501 -43.14 7.72 11.52
N GLY A 502 -43.81 7.70 10.37
CA GLY A 502 -43.62 8.62 9.24
C GLY A 502 -43.94 10.10 9.51
N ARG A 503 -43.61 10.62 10.69
CA ARG A 503 -43.69 12.01 11.04
C ARG A 503 -42.54 12.72 10.32
N PRO A 504 -42.83 13.69 9.43
CA PRO A 504 -41.79 14.52 8.86
C PRO A 504 -41.01 15.19 10.00
N ALA A 505 -39.68 15.23 9.88
CA ALA A 505 -38.85 16.03 10.75
C ALA A 505 -39.43 17.44 10.76
N ARG A 506 -39.91 17.89 11.93
CA ARG A 506 -40.37 19.27 12.08
C ARG A 506 -39.16 20.14 11.81
N GLY A 507 -39.25 20.97 10.78
CA GLY A 507 -38.28 22.02 10.53
C GLY A 507 -38.14 22.87 11.79
N ALA A 508 -36.89 23.10 12.17
CA ALA A 508 -36.45 24.15 13.08
C ALA A 508 -35.14 24.69 12.54
#